data_AF-A0A954M887-F1
#
_entry.id   AF-A0A954M887-F1
#
_cell.length_a   1.000
_cell.length_b   1.000
_cell.length_c   1.000
_cell.angle_alpha   90.00
_cell.angle_beta   90.00
_cell.angle_gamma   90.00
#
_symmetry.space_group_name_H-M   'P 1'
#
loop_
_entity.id
_entity.type
_entity.pdbx_description
1 polymer ?
#
loop_
_entity_poly.entity_id
_entity_poly.type
_entity_poly.pdbx_seq_one_letter_code
_entity_poly.pdbx_strand_id
1 'polypeptide(L)'
;MPVLPQPRPGDILRIKDRPLEFSFWPVERTTRRYGLGTRVFATDPWTVIRRSAEKRCLAATRDAAYALIEQAEDFYRAAESGVKAAKPLLLYYCFMNLAKAFILACRQQADVNNAQHGVSEKLNAVPNPAELTDAYINAFPSPNAQGQLQNFSELLQALTGTGVTANPHRYDLPHLMPQVVPGHRLWVQGATGGMKERFVAIERIEFRHDAPAKTLWLRLYLFADDLRRIDMTH
;
A
#
# COMPACT_ATOMS: atom_id res chain seq x y z
N MET A 1 -25.65 -10.27 16.05
CA MET A 1 -24.40 -10.32 15.25
C MET A 1 -24.68 -9.68 13.90
N PRO A 2 -23.76 -8.92 13.31
CA PRO A 2 -23.97 -8.36 11.98
C PRO A 2 -24.02 -9.49 10.95
N VAL A 3 -25.14 -9.58 10.23
CA VAL A 3 -25.33 -10.54 9.13
C VAL A 3 -24.59 -10.01 7.90
N LEU A 4 -23.92 -10.87 7.15
CA LEU A 4 -23.31 -10.45 5.90
C LEU A 4 -24.36 -9.90 4.92
N PRO A 5 -24.04 -8.82 4.19
CA PRO A 5 -24.95 -8.27 3.19
C PRO A 5 -25.20 -9.30 2.10
N GLN A 6 -26.46 -9.44 1.68
CA GLN A 6 -26.81 -10.31 0.56
C GLN A 6 -26.11 -9.82 -0.72
N PRO A 7 -25.63 -10.75 -1.57
CA PRO A 7 -24.89 -10.38 -2.76
C PRO A 7 -25.78 -9.62 -3.75
N ARG A 8 -25.32 -8.46 -4.22
CA ARG A 8 -25.99 -7.72 -5.30
C ARG A 8 -26.15 -8.58 -6.56
N PRO A 9 -27.32 -8.55 -7.24
CA PRO A 9 -27.53 -9.25 -8.51
C PRO A 9 -26.68 -8.61 -9.61
N GLY A 10 -26.28 -9.40 -10.60
CA GLY A 10 -25.45 -8.99 -11.74
C GLY A 10 -24.58 -10.13 -12.23
N ASP A 11 -23.88 -9.96 -13.35
CA ASP A 11 -23.10 -11.01 -14.00
C ASP A 11 -21.60 -10.85 -13.75
N ILE A 12 -20.82 -11.93 -13.95
CA ILE A 12 -19.36 -11.83 -13.95
C ILE A 12 -18.94 -11.00 -15.15
N LEU A 13 -18.14 -9.96 -14.91
CA LEU A 13 -17.59 -9.15 -15.98
C LEU A 13 -16.66 -10.01 -16.84
N ARG A 14 -17.00 -10.13 -18.12
CA ARG A 14 -16.20 -10.83 -19.12
C ARG A 14 -15.71 -9.87 -20.18
N ILE A 15 -14.47 -10.08 -20.65
CA ILE A 15 -13.92 -9.38 -21.80
C ILE A 15 -13.43 -10.44 -22.79
N LYS A 16 -13.96 -10.42 -24.01
CA LYS A 16 -13.76 -11.47 -25.02
C LYS A 16 -14.05 -12.87 -24.45
N ASP A 17 -15.22 -13.00 -23.81
CA ASP A 17 -15.73 -14.21 -23.15
C ASP A 17 -14.91 -14.78 -21.98
N ARG A 18 -13.81 -14.12 -21.59
CA ARG A 18 -13.01 -14.50 -20.43
C ARG A 18 -13.40 -13.68 -19.21
N PRO A 19 -13.62 -14.30 -18.04
CA PRO A 19 -13.78 -13.56 -16.79
C PRO A 19 -12.62 -12.59 -16.57
N LEU A 20 -12.94 -11.35 -16.22
CA LEU A 20 -11.92 -10.41 -15.78
C LEU A 20 -11.47 -10.82 -14.39
N GLU A 21 -10.28 -11.39 -14.31
CA GLU A 21 -9.70 -11.74 -13.02
C GLU A 21 -9.29 -10.48 -12.23
N PHE A 22 -9.28 -10.61 -10.90
CA PHE A 22 -8.90 -9.51 -10.04
C PHE A 22 -7.45 -9.07 -10.25
N SER A 23 -7.28 -7.76 -10.23
CA SER A 23 -6.02 -7.01 -10.14
C SER A 23 -6.39 -5.64 -9.58
N PHE A 24 -5.49 -5.00 -8.84
CA PHE A 24 -5.67 -3.58 -8.48
C PHE A 24 -5.63 -2.66 -9.71
N TRP A 25 -5.06 -3.15 -10.83
CA TRP A 25 -4.98 -2.45 -12.10
C TRP A 25 -5.47 -3.37 -13.23
N PRO A 26 -6.78 -3.69 -13.29
CA PRO A 26 -7.32 -4.65 -14.25
C PRO A 26 -7.44 -4.06 -15.66
N VAL A 27 -7.38 -2.73 -15.77
CA VAL A 27 -7.50 -1.97 -17.02
C VAL A 27 -6.38 -0.95 -17.14
N GLU A 28 -5.97 -0.67 -18.38
CA GLU A 28 -5.04 0.41 -18.74
C GLU A 28 -5.77 1.41 -19.63
N ARG A 29 -5.49 2.70 -19.45
CA ARG A 29 -6.03 3.74 -20.33
C ARG A 29 -5.26 3.72 -21.65
N THR A 30 -5.95 3.44 -22.75
CA THR A 30 -5.40 3.58 -24.11
C THR A 30 -5.71 4.96 -24.67
N THR A 31 -5.21 5.27 -25.87
CA THR A 31 -5.44 6.54 -26.57
C THR A 31 -6.92 6.85 -26.85
N ARG A 32 -7.80 5.84 -26.87
CA ARG A 32 -9.23 6.00 -27.20
C ARG A 32 -10.20 5.47 -26.15
N ARG A 33 -9.81 4.44 -25.38
CA ARG A 33 -10.67 3.72 -24.43
C ARG A 33 -9.87 3.05 -23.32
N TYR A 34 -10.51 2.56 -22.26
CA TYR A 34 -9.86 1.60 -21.36
C TYR A 34 -9.73 0.23 -22.04
N GLY A 35 -8.56 -0.39 -21.94
CA GLY A 35 -8.29 -1.75 -22.39
C GLY A 35 -7.93 -2.64 -21.21
N LEU A 36 -7.88 -3.96 -21.42
CA LEU A 36 -7.38 -4.89 -20.40
C LEU A 36 -5.91 -4.59 -20.11
N GLY A 37 -5.56 -4.52 -18.82
CA GLY A 37 -4.17 -4.51 -18.40
C GLY A 37 -3.49 -5.83 -18.77
N THR A 38 -2.29 -5.77 -19.32
CA THR A 38 -1.49 -6.98 -19.57
C THR A 38 -0.91 -7.47 -18.26
N ARG A 39 -1.07 -8.76 -17.96
CA ARG A 39 -0.40 -9.38 -16.83
C ARG A 39 1.03 -9.73 -17.20
N VAL A 40 1.97 -9.31 -16.35
CA VAL A 40 3.37 -9.65 -16.49
C VAL A 40 3.72 -10.62 -15.36
N PHE A 41 4.07 -11.85 -15.73
CA PHE A 41 4.70 -12.78 -14.80
C PHE A 41 6.19 -12.47 -14.76
N ALA A 42 6.71 -12.16 -13.58
CA ALA A 42 8.11 -11.81 -13.41
C ALA A 42 8.70 -12.56 -12.23
N THR A 43 9.82 -13.24 -12.47
CA THR A 43 10.66 -13.85 -11.42
C THR A 43 11.54 -12.80 -10.74
N ASP A 44 11.82 -11.70 -11.45
CA ASP A 44 12.56 -10.55 -10.94
C ASP A 44 11.68 -9.29 -11.02
N PRO A 45 11.20 -8.77 -9.87
CA PRO A 45 10.40 -7.55 -9.86
C PRO A 45 11.21 -6.30 -10.25
N TRP A 46 12.54 -6.30 -10.07
CA TRP A 46 13.39 -5.13 -10.32
C TRP A 46 13.42 -4.76 -11.80
N THR A 47 13.53 -5.76 -12.68
CA THR A 47 13.44 -5.57 -14.12
C THR A 47 12.11 -4.92 -14.53
N VAL A 48 10.99 -5.36 -13.95
CA VAL A 48 9.66 -4.79 -14.24
C VAL A 48 9.56 -3.34 -13.78
N ILE A 49 10.06 -3.05 -12.56
CA ILE A 49 10.07 -1.69 -12.00
C ILE A 49 10.91 -0.76 -12.88
N ARG A 50 12.12 -1.19 -13.28
CA ARG A 50 13.01 -0.41 -14.15
C ARG A 50 12.39 -0.12 -15.51
N ARG A 51 11.79 -1.12 -16.17
CA ARG A 51 11.08 -0.94 -17.45
C ARG A 51 9.87 -0.02 -17.33
N SER A 52 9.15 -0.08 -16.20
CA SER A 52 8.05 0.84 -15.92
C SER A 52 8.55 2.29 -15.81
N ALA A 53 9.66 2.51 -15.09
CA ALA A 53 10.29 3.83 -14.99
C ALA A 53 10.78 4.34 -16.35
N GLU A 54 11.42 3.48 -17.17
CA GLU A 54 11.87 3.80 -18.53
C GLU A 54 10.73 4.40 -19.38
N LYS A 55 9.56 3.74 -19.36
CA LYS A 55 8.39 4.11 -20.14
C LYS A 55 7.68 5.36 -19.59
N ARG A 56 7.64 5.54 -18.27
CA ARG A 56 6.77 6.52 -17.61
C ARG A 56 7.47 7.82 -17.23
N CYS A 57 8.72 7.75 -16.78
CA CYS A 57 9.48 8.92 -16.39
C CYS A 57 9.72 9.86 -17.57
N LEU A 58 9.78 11.16 -17.27
CA LEU A 58 10.26 12.16 -18.23
C LEU A 58 11.75 11.95 -18.47
N ALA A 59 12.25 12.33 -19.64
CA ALA A 59 13.67 12.20 -19.96
C ALA A 59 14.56 12.87 -18.90
N ALA A 60 14.16 14.06 -18.42
CA ALA A 60 14.89 14.83 -17.42
C ALA A 60 14.98 14.16 -16.03
N THR A 61 14.07 13.25 -15.69
CA THR A 61 14.01 12.61 -14.36
C THR A 61 14.34 11.11 -14.40
N ARG A 62 14.59 10.57 -15.59
CA ARG A 62 14.78 9.13 -15.80
C ARG A 62 16.03 8.61 -15.08
N ASP A 63 17.14 9.32 -15.20
CA ASP A 63 18.42 8.88 -14.60
C ASP A 63 18.34 8.92 -13.07
N ALA A 64 17.69 9.94 -12.51
CA ALA A 64 17.42 10.01 -11.06
C ALA A 64 16.54 8.84 -10.59
N ALA A 65 15.49 8.50 -11.36
CA ALA A 65 14.65 7.34 -11.05
C ALA A 65 15.43 6.02 -11.11
N TYR A 66 16.32 5.84 -12.08
CA TYR A 66 17.18 4.66 -12.16
C TYR A 66 18.14 4.55 -10.99
N ALA A 67 18.82 5.63 -10.61
CA ALA A 67 19.70 5.64 -9.45
C ALA A 67 18.97 5.27 -8.16
N LEU A 68 17.74 5.78 -7.96
CA LEU A 68 16.90 5.42 -6.82
C LEU A 68 16.50 3.93 -6.83
N ILE A 69 16.14 3.39 -8.00
CA ILE A 69 15.78 1.96 -8.14
C ILE A 69 17.00 1.06 -7.84
N GLU A 70 18.18 1.42 -8.35
CA GLU A 70 19.43 0.69 -8.08
C GLU A 70 19.76 0.68 -6.59
N GLN A 71 19.74 1.85 -5.94
CA GLN A 71 19.96 1.92 -4.50
C GLN A 71 18.93 1.10 -3.71
N ALA A 72 17.66 1.12 -4.12
CA ALA A 72 16.63 0.32 -3.47
C ALA A 72 16.89 -1.18 -3.60
N GLU A 73 17.27 -1.63 -4.80
CA GLU A 73 17.64 -3.01 -5.08
C GLU A 73 18.83 -3.48 -4.24
N ASP A 74 19.86 -2.65 -4.13
CA ASP A 74 21.05 -2.93 -3.32
C ASP A 74 20.70 -3.00 -1.83
N PHE A 75 19.88 -2.07 -1.31
CA PHE A 75 19.42 -2.13 0.08
C PHE A 75 18.60 -3.39 0.36
N TYR A 76 17.74 -3.81 -0.58
CA TYR A 76 16.98 -5.05 -0.45
C TYR A 76 17.90 -6.28 -0.42
N ARG A 77 18.84 -6.38 -1.36
CA ARG A 77 19.81 -7.49 -1.41
C ARG A 77 20.65 -7.55 -0.16
N ALA A 78 21.10 -6.40 0.35
CA ALA A 78 21.81 -6.31 1.62
C ALA A 78 20.92 -6.77 2.79
N ALA A 79 19.64 -6.38 2.83
CA ALA A 79 18.70 -6.81 3.86
C ALA A 79 18.45 -8.34 3.87
N GLU A 80 18.54 -8.99 2.71
CA GLU A 80 18.37 -10.44 2.56
C GLU A 80 19.68 -11.22 2.74
N SER A 81 20.84 -10.56 2.87
CA SER A 81 22.15 -11.20 3.05
C SER A 81 22.40 -11.83 4.43
N GLY A 82 21.39 -11.85 5.31
CA GLY A 82 21.47 -12.44 6.65
C GLY A 82 21.75 -11.46 7.79
N VAL A 83 21.86 -10.16 7.50
CA VAL A 83 21.87 -9.11 8.53
C VAL A 83 20.55 -9.09 9.29
N LYS A 84 20.60 -9.11 10.62
CA LYS A 84 19.38 -9.13 11.47
C LYS A 84 19.04 -7.74 12.00
N ALA A 85 19.97 -7.11 12.73
CA ALA A 85 19.73 -5.83 13.40
C ALA A 85 19.51 -4.67 12.42
N ALA A 86 20.29 -4.61 11.32
CA ALA A 86 20.20 -3.55 10.33
C ALA A 86 19.06 -3.77 9.31
N LYS A 87 18.45 -4.96 9.26
CA LYS A 87 17.44 -5.31 8.25
C LYS A 87 16.27 -4.32 8.19
N PRO A 88 15.65 -3.88 9.31
CA PRO A 88 14.57 -2.91 9.26
C PRO A 88 15.00 -1.58 8.63
N LEU A 89 16.20 -1.10 8.95
CA LEU A 89 16.74 0.14 8.39
C LEU A 89 17.00 0.02 6.88
N LEU A 90 17.61 -1.09 6.44
CA LEU A 90 17.85 -1.34 5.02
C LEU A 90 16.55 -1.43 4.22
N LEU A 91 15.54 -2.16 4.74
CA LEU A 91 14.23 -2.23 4.12
C LEU A 91 13.53 -0.87 4.09
N TYR A 92 13.67 -0.07 5.15
CA TYR A 92 13.14 1.30 5.18
C TYR A 92 13.71 2.16 4.03
N TYR A 93 15.04 2.17 3.85
CA TYR A 93 15.67 2.92 2.77
C TYR A 93 15.36 2.34 1.38
N CYS A 94 15.21 1.02 1.26
CA CYS A 94 14.72 0.37 0.04
C CYS A 94 13.34 0.92 -0.36
N PHE A 95 12.34 0.82 0.52
CA PHE A 95 10.99 1.28 0.21
C PHE A 95 10.91 2.80 0.03
N MET A 96 11.70 3.58 0.76
CA MET A 96 11.75 5.02 0.56
C MET A 96 12.29 5.39 -0.83
N ASN A 97 13.35 4.74 -1.29
CA ASN A 97 13.90 4.98 -2.62
C ASN A 97 12.93 4.54 -3.73
N LEU A 98 12.23 3.41 -3.54
CA LEU A 98 11.15 3.01 -4.44
C LEU A 98 10.00 4.02 -4.48
N ALA A 99 9.61 4.57 -3.32
CA ALA A 99 8.58 5.61 -3.24
C ALA A 99 8.98 6.86 -4.04
N LYS A 100 10.23 7.33 -3.89
CA LYS A 100 10.77 8.45 -4.66
C LYS A 100 10.76 8.17 -6.17
N ALA A 101 11.24 7.00 -6.59
CA ALA A 101 11.20 6.61 -8.00
C ALA A 101 9.77 6.53 -8.54
N PHE A 102 8.82 6.04 -7.73
CA PHE A 102 7.41 6.00 -8.07
C PHE A 102 6.79 7.39 -8.24
N ILE A 103 7.12 8.34 -7.34
CA ILE A 103 6.69 9.75 -7.45
C ILE A 103 7.15 10.37 -8.77
N LEU A 104 8.42 10.15 -9.16
CA LEU A 104 8.96 10.59 -10.45
C LEU A 104 8.27 9.91 -11.64
N ALA A 105 8.01 8.60 -11.56
CA ALA A 105 7.32 7.84 -12.61
C ALA A 105 5.83 8.22 -12.76
N CYS A 106 5.20 8.68 -11.68
CA CYS A 106 3.87 9.27 -11.70
C CYS A 106 3.88 10.72 -12.19
N ARG A 107 5.05 11.33 -12.39
CA ARG A 107 5.24 12.73 -12.80
C ARG A 107 4.60 13.71 -11.83
N GLN A 108 4.48 13.30 -10.57
CA GLN A 108 3.90 14.13 -9.52
C GLN A 108 4.86 15.24 -9.09
N GLN A 109 6.16 14.93 -9.07
CA GLN A 109 7.22 15.88 -8.78
C GLN A 109 8.29 15.84 -9.87
N ALA A 110 8.89 17.00 -10.13
CA ALA A 110 10.01 17.13 -11.07
C ALA A 110 11.35 16.77 -10.43
N ASP A 111 11.45 16.85 -9.09
CA ASP A 111 12.61 16.48 -8.31
C ASP A 111 12.17 15.95 -6.94
N VAL A 112 12.95 15.05 -6.36
CA VAL A 112 12.79 14.45 -5.04
C VAL A 112 14.08 14.53 -4.21
N ASN A 113 15.07 15.27 -4.69
CA ASN A 113 16.27 15.62 -3.92
C ASN A 113 15.89 16.44 -2.70
N ASN A 114 16.60 16.21 -1.59
CA ASN A 114 16.35 16.85 -0.30
C ASN A 114 14.93 16.66 0.27
N ALA A 115 14.10 15.79 -0.33
CA ALA A 115 12.81 15.43 0.22
C ALA A 115 12.99 14.69 1.55
N GLN A 116 12.30 15.18 2.58
CA GLN A 116 12.31 14.60 3.92
C GLN A 116 11.46 13.32 3.95
N HIS A 117 11.67 12.51 4.98
CA HIS A 117 10.96 11.24 5.14
C HIS A 117 9.43 11.41 5.21
N GLY A 118 8.94 12.49 5.85
CA GLY A 118 7.50 12.73 5.99
C GLY A 118 6.81 11.99 7.12
N VAL A 119 7.57 11.20 7.89
CA VAL A 119 7.11 10.54 9.12
C VAL A 119 8.13 10.70 10.23
N SER A 120 7.67 10.74 11.48
CA SER A 120 8.51 10.71 12.67
C SER A 120 7.85 9.90 13.78
N GLU A 121 8.61 9.03 14.42
CA GLU A 121 8.19 8.36 15.65
C GLU A 121 8.22 9.31 16.84
N LYS A 122 7.22 9.18 17.71
CA LYS A 122 7.06 9.94 18.94
C LYS A 122 6.49 9.04 20.03
N LEU A 123 6.75 9.40 21.28
CA LEU A 123 6.11 8.84 22.46
C LEU A 123 5.26 9.94 23.11
N ASN A 124 4.16 9.56 23.76
CA ASN A 124 3.45 10.49 24.62
C ASN A 124 4.41 11.04 25.69
N ALA A 125 4.17 12.29 26.10
CA ALA A 125 4.91 12.88 27.20
C ALA A 125 4.65 12.12 28.51
N VAL A 126 5.59 12.22 29.45
CA VAL A 126 5.45 11.75 30.84
C VAL A 126 4.11 12.27 31.41
N PRO A 127 3.31 11.44 32.11
CA PRO A 127 3.68 10.18 32.77
C PRO A 127 3.58 8.89 31.93
N ASN A 128 3.24 8.96 30.63
CA ASN A 128 2.96 7.76 29.83
C ASN A 128 3.99 7.51 28.71
N PRO A 129 5.30 7.32 28.98
CA PRO A 129 6.30 7.14 27.92
C PRO A 129 6.48 5.67 27.50
N ALA A 130 5.44 4.83 27.59
CA ALA A 130 5.62 3.41 27.31
C ALA A 130 5.70 3.13 25.79
N GLU A 131 6.75 2.43 25.37
CA GLU A 131 6.89 1.96 23.99
C GLU A 131 5.69 1.09 23.59
N LEU A 132 5.36 1.11 22.30
CA LEU A 132 4.23 0.40 21.68
C LEU A 132 2.83 0.87 22.11
N THR A 133 2.57 1.08 23.40
CA THR A 133 1.26 1.51 23.91
C THR A 133 1.05 3.01 23.79
N ASP A 134 2.08 3.80 24.05
CA ASP A 134 2.04 5.27 23.97
C ASP A 134 2.85 5.82 22.79
N ALA A 135 3.37 4.94 21.95
CA ALA A 135 4.05 5.27 20.72
C ALA A 135 3.06 5.64 19.61
N TYR A 136 3.43 6.66 18.82
CA TYR A 136 2.67 7.08 17.66
C TYR A 136 3.61 7.59 16.55
N ILE A 137 3.13 7.51 15.32
CA ILE A 137 3.80 8.07 14.15
C ILE A 137 3.09 9.36 13.77
N ASN A 138 3.85 10.46 13.71
CA ASN A 138 3.39 11.67 13.07
C ASN A 138 3.74 11.61 11.59
N ALA A 139 2.78 11.89 10.72
CA ALA A 139 3.01 12.19 9.32
C ALA A 139 2.79 13.67 9.03
N PHE A 140 3.50 14.20 8.04
CA PHE A 140 3.52 15.63 7.73
C PHE A 140 3.03 15.89 6.30
N PRO A 141 2.30 17.00 6.07
CA PRO A 141 1.84 17.38 4.74
C PRO A 141 3.02 17.75 3.83
N SER A 142 2.84 17.59 2.53
CA SER A 142 3.82 17.99 1.51
C SER A 142 3.27 19.08 0.60
N PRO A 143 4.03 20.16 0.33
CA PRO A 143 5.26 20.52 1.04
C PRO A 143 4.97 20.90 2.50
N ASN A 144 5.98 20.80 3.36
CA ASN A 144 5.87 21.30 4.73
C ASN A 144 5.92 22.85 4.77
N ALA A 145 5.85 23.43 5.97
CA ALA A 145 5.89 24.89 6.16
C ALA A 145 7.19 25.55 5.64
N GLN A 146 8.27 24.79 5.49
CA GLN A 146 9.56 25.25 4.94
C GLN A 146 9.67 25.00 3.43
N GLY A 147 8.60 24.58 2.77
CA GLY A 147 8.60 24.28 1.34
C GLY A 147 9.28 22.96 0.96
N GLN A 148 9.60 22.10 1.94
CA GLN A 148 10.28 20.83 1.69
C GLN A 148 9.29 19.69 1.45
N LEU A 149 9.55 18.89 0.42
CA LEU A 149 8.75 17.72 0.10
C LEU A 149 8.82 16.67 1.21
N GLN A 150 7.69 16.02 1.49
CA GLN A 150 7.56 14.93 2.46
C GLN A 150 7.24 13.63 1.73
N ASN A 151 8.22 12.72 1.60
CA ASN A 151 8.10 11.50 0.79
C ASN A 151 6.86 10.68 1.11
N PHE A 152 6.51 10.53 2.40
CA PHE A 152 5.31 9.80 2.80
C PHE A 152 4.01 10.44 2.28
N SER A 153 3.86 11.76 2.40
CA SER A 153 2.67 12.47 1.89
C SER A 153 2.62 12.47 0.36
N GLU A 154 3.77 12.62 -0.30
CA GLU A 154 3.84 12.52 -1.77
C GLU A 154 3.44 11.12 -2.25
N LEU A 155 3.93 10.06 -1.58
CA LEU A 155 3.55 8.69 -1.89
C LEU A 155 2.04 8.46 -1.66
N LEU A 156 1.50 8.94 -0.54
CA LEU A 156 0.08 8.81 -0.23
C LEU A 156 -0.78 9.49 -1.31
N GLN A 157 -0.38 10.68 -1.74
CA GLN A 157 -1.02 11.39 -2.85
C GLN A 157 -0.93 10.61 -4.17
N ALA A 158 0.23 10.04 -4.50
CA ALA A 158 0.41 9.27 -5.72
C ALA A 158 -0.47 8.01 -5.76
N LEU A 159 -0.73 7.39 -4.60
CA LEU A 159 -1.53 6.17 -4.48
C LEU A 159 -3.04 6.44 -4.37
N THR A 160 -3.43 7.50 -3.66
CA THR A 160 -4.84 7.72 -3.26
C THR A 160 -5.46 8.97 -3.88
N GLY A 161 -4.64 9.83 -4.50
CA GLY A 161 -5.04 11.15 -4.98
C GLY A 161 -5.05 12.23 -3.89
N THR A 162 -4.82 11.90 -2.62
CA THR A 162 -4.80 12.86 -1.50
C THR A 162 -3.57 12.64 -0.62
N GLY A 163 -2.82 13.70 -0.34
CA GLY A 163 -1.68 13.65 0.58
C GLY A 163 -2.08 13.69 2.04
N VAL A 164 -1.11 13.84 2.94
CA VAL A 164 -1.39 14.09 4.36
C VAL A 164 -1.98 15.49 4.49
N THR A 165 -3.14 15.62 5.12
CA THR A 165 -3.87 16.90 5.21
C THR A 165 -3.65 17.64 6.53
N ALA A 166 -3.32 16.92 7.62
CA ALA A 166 -3.08 17.51 8.93
C ALA A 166 -1.58 17.65 9.23
N ASN A 167 -1.22 18.66 10.04
CA ASN A 167 0.17 18.95 10.41
C ASN A 167 0.38 18.96 11.94
N PRO A 168 0.93 17.90 12.54
CA PRO A 168 1.06 16.55 11.98
C PRO A 168 -0.29 15.81 11.95
N HIS A 169 -0.40 14.79 11.12
CA HIS A 169 -1.40 13.74 11.27
C HIS A 169 -0.86 12.63 12.16
N ARG A 170 -1.54 12.32 13.26
CA ARG A 170 -1.11 11.32 14.25
C ARG A 170 -1.71 9.95 13.92
N TYR A 171 -0.86 8.94 13.83
CA TYR A 171 -1.23 7.53 13.76
C TYR A 171 -0.76 6.80 15.02
N ASP A 172 -1.68 6.40 15.89
CA ASP A 172 -1.35 5.65 17.11
C ASP A 172 -0.93 4.23 16.77
N LEU A 173 0.22 3.80 17.31
CA LEU A 173 0.77 2.47 17.04
C LEU A 173 -0.17 1.33 17.48
N PRO A 174 -0.92 1.43 18.60
CA PRO A 174 -1.94 0.44 18.96
C PRO A 174 -3.06 0.27 17.92
N HIS A 175 -3.32 1.29 17.10
CA HIS A 175 -4.32 1.23 16.02
C HIS A 175 -3.70 0.74 14.70
N LEU A 176 -2.41 0.98 14.48
CA LEU A 176 -1.69 0.56 13.28
C LEU A 176 -1.30 -0.92 13.31
N MET A 177 -0.76 -1.41 14.44
CA MET A 177 -0.24 -2.78 14.55
C MET A 177 -1.26 -3.87 14.16
N PRO A 178 -2.54 -3.78 14.56
CA PRO A 178 -3.56 -4.73 14.12
C PRO A 178 -3.86 -4.73 12.62
N GLN A 179 -3.42 -3.72 11.87
CA GLN A 179 -3.64 -3.59 10.43
C GLN A 179 -2.50 -4.18 9.59
N VAL A 180 -1.40 -4.58 10.24
CA VAL A 180 -0.21 -5.15 9.58
C VAL A 180 -0.11 -6.62 9.95
N VAL A 181 -0.13 -7.55 9.00
CA VAL A 181 -0.26 -9.00 9.27
C VAL A 181 0.72 -9.53 10.34
N PRO A 182 2.05 -9.29 10.24
CA PRO A 182 2.97 -9.64 11.33
C PRO A 182 2.67 -8.93 12.66
N GLY A 183 2.38 -7.62 12.60
CA GLY A 183 2.06 -6.81 13.78
C GLY A 183 0.79 -7.26 14.50
N HIS A 184 -0.21 -7.69 13.74
CA HIS A 184 -1.49 -8.18 14.24
C HIS A 184 -1.32 -9.49 15.01
N ARG A 185 -0.51 -10.42 14.51
CA ARG A 185 -0.25 -11.69 15.23
C ARG A 185 0.44 -11.45 16.57
N LEU A 186 1.43 -10.56 16.59
CA LEU A 186 2.10 -10.14 17.82
C LEU A 186 1.12 -9.43 18.76
N TRP A 187 0.29 -8.55 18.22
CA TRP A 187 -0.75 -7.83 18.98
C TRP A 187 -1.76 -8.80 19.62
N VAL A 188 -2.25 -9.80 18.88
CA VAL A 188 -3.13 -10.86 19.42
C VAL A 188 -2.46 -11.63 20.55
N GLN A 189 -1.19 -12.03 20.37
CA GLN A 189 -0.45 -12.78 21.40
C GLN A 189 -0.17 -11.96 22.66
N GLY A 190 0.10 -10.66 22.52
CA GLY A 190 0.44 -9.77 23.63
C GLY A 190 -0.77 -9.15 24.35
N ALA A 191 -1.96 -9.17 23.75
CA ALA A 191 -3.13 -8.52 24.32
C ALA A 191 -3.69 -9.30 25.53
N THR A 192 -3.69 -8.67 26.70
CA THR A 192 -4.44 -9.14 27.87
C THR A 192 -5.94 -9.02 27.60
N GLY A 193 -6.67 -10.14 27.61
CA GLY A 193 -8.12 -10.14 27.39
C GLY A 193 -8.60 -10.97 26.19
N GLY A 194 -7.73 -11.79 25.57
CA GLY A 194 -8.15 -12.77 24.58
C GLY A 194 -8.60 -12.16 23.26
N MET A 195 -7.91 -11.10 22.80
CA MET A 195 -8.17 -10.52 21.48
C MET A 195 -8.06 -11.61 20.41
N LYS A 196 -9.11 -11.75 19.59
CA LYS A 196 -9.14 -12.72 18.49
C LYS A 196 -8.53 -12.13 17.23
N GLU A 197 -8.03 -13.00 16.36
CA GLU A 197 -7.51 -12.59 15.06
C GLU A 197 -8.62 -12.07 14.15
N ARG A 198 -8.36 -10.93 13.50
CA ARG A 198 -9.34 -10.15 12.74
C ARG A 198 -9.18 -10.26 11.23
N PHE A 199 -8.05 -10.81 10.76
CA PHE A 199 -7.84 -11.02 9.34
C PHE A 199 -8.66 -12.20 8.84
N VAL A 200 -9.45 -11.94 7.79
CA VAL A 200 -10.23 -12.95 7.08
C VAL A 200 -9.57 -13.18 5.73
N ALA A 201 -9.30 -14.44 5.39
CA ALA A 201 -8.77 -14.78 4.09
C ALA A 201 -9.85 -14.56 3.01
N ILE A 202 -9.44 -13.89 1.94
CA ILE A 202 -10.26 -13.74 0.74
C ILE A 202 -10.00 -14.95 -0.14
N GLU A 203 -11.03 -15.76 -0.37
CA GLU A 203 -10.98 -16.92 -1.25
C GLU A 203 -10.87 -16.49 -2.71
N ARG A 204 -11.71 -15.53 -3.11
CA ARG A 204 -11.83 -15.08 -4.49
C ARG A 204 -12.40 -13.68 -4.58
N ILE A 205 -11.99 -12.92 -5.59
CA ILE A 205 -12.57 -11.62 -5.92
C ILE A 205 -13.07 -11.67 -7.36
N GLU A 206 -14.33 -11.28 -7.58
CA GLU A 206 -14.94 -11.19 -8.90
C GLU A 206 -15.34 -9.75 -9.21
N PHE A 207 -15.00 -9.27 -10.40
CA PHE A 207 -15.68 -8.11 -10.97
C PHE A 207 -17.08 -8.51 -11.42
N ARG A 208 -18.10 -7.84 -10.88
CA ARG A 208 -19.50 -7.99 -11.28
C ARG A 208 -19.99 -6.73 -11.95
N HIS A 209 -20.95 -6.87 -12.85
CA HIS A 209 -21.58 -5.72 -13.48
C HIS A 209 -23.07 -5.94 -13.71
N ASP A 210 -23.77 -4.81 -13.84
CA ASP A 210 -25.12 -4.71 -14.36
C ASP A 210 -25.03 -3.77 -15.57
N ALA A 211 -25.17 -4.34 -16.77
CA ALA A 211 -25.05 -3.60 -18.02
C ALA A 211 -26.19 -2.56 -18.21
N PRO A 212 -27.48 -2.91 -18.00
CA PRO A 212 -28.57 -1.92 -17.99
C PRO A 212 -28.33 -0.75 -17.04
N ALA A 213 -27.93 -1.02 -15.79
CA ALA A 213 -27.69 0.01 -14.79
C ALA A 213 -26.35 0.74 -14.97
N LYS A 214 -25.47 0.24 -15.86
CA LYS A 214 -24.09 0.74 -16.08
C LYS A 214 -23.28 0.81 -14.79
N THR A 215 -23.44 -0.18 -13.91
CA THR A 215 -22.70 -0.25 -12.65
C THR A 215 -21.75 -1.44 -12.62
N LEU A 216 -20.65 -1.27 -11.89
CA LEU A 216 -19.61 -2.28 -11.68
C LEU A 216 -19.22 -2.30 -10.20
N TRP A 217 -19.01 -3.49 -9.65
CA TRP A 217 -18.59 -3.66 -8.25
C TRP A 217 -17.75 -4.93 -8.09
N LEU A 218 -17.10 -5.04 -6.93
CA LEU A 218 -16.40 -6.25 -6.54
C LEU A 218 -17.32 -7.13 -5.70
N ARG A 219 -17.31 -8.44 -5.96
CA ARG A 219 -17.83 -9.45 -5.05
C ARG A 219 -16.66 -10.21 -4.43
N LEU A 220 -16.56 -10.17 -3.12
CA LEU A 220 -15.52 -10.84 -2.35
C LEU A 220 -16.11 -12.12 -1.76
N TYR A 221 -15.44 -13.23 -1.99
CA TYR A 221 -15.75 -14.54 -1.39
C TYR A 221 -14.79 -14.75 -0.22
N LEU A 222 -15.34 -15.16 0.92
CA LEU A 222 -14.61 -15.32 2.17
C LEU A 222 -14.81 -16.74 2.68
N PHE A 223 -13.83 -17.28 3.38
CA PHE A 223 -13.97 -18.60 4.01
C PHE A 223 -14.94 -18.52 5.21
N ALA A 224 -15.93 -19.41 5.21
CA ALA A 224 -16.94 -19.47 6.28
C ALA A 224 -16.32 -19.66 7.68
N ASP A 225 -15.25 -20.45 7.78
CA ASP A 225 -14.59 -20.73 9.05
C ASP A 225 -13.88 -19.49 9.64
N ASP A 226 -13.32 -18.63 8.80
CA ASP A 226 -12.75 -17.36 9.25
C ASP A 226 -13.82 -16.41 9.79
N LEU A 227 -15.00 -16.40 9.17
CA LEU A 227 -16.14 -15.60 9.62
C LEU A 227 -16.68 -16.10 10.97
N ARG A 228 -16.76 -17.42 11.16
CA ARG A 228 -17.17 -18.02 12.43
C ARG A 228 -16.21 -17.66 13.56
N ARG A 229 -14.90 -17.61 13.28
CA ARG A 229 -13.88 -17.25 14.27
C ARG A 229 -14.04 -15.82 14.81
N ILE A 230 -14.54 -14.91 13.99
CA ILE A 230 -14.83 -13.51 14.37
C ILE A 230 -16.31 -13.30 14.73
N ASP A 231 -17.03 -14.38 15.03
CA ASP A 231 -18.42 -14.37 15.49
C ASP A 231 -19.38 -13.66 14.49
N MET A 232 -19.12 -13.79 13.19
CA MET A 232 -19.98 -13.30 12.10
C MET A 232 -20.82 -14.42 11.48
N THR A 233 -22.12 -14.15 11.27
CA THR A 233 -23.07 -15.06 10.63
C THR A 233 -23.26 -14.71 9.15
N HIS A 234 -23.33 -15.73 8.28
CA HIS A 234 -23.36 -15.61 6.83
C HIS A 234 -24.52 -16.40 6.21
#